data_AF-A0A967LNC3-F1
#
_entry.id   AF-A0A967LNC3-F1
#
_cell.length_a   1.000
_cell.length_b   1.000
_cell.length_c   1.000
_cell.angle_alpha   90.00
_cell.angle_beta   90.00
_cell.angle_gamma   90.00
#
_symmetry.space_group_name_H-M   'P 1'
#
loop_
_entity.id
_entity.type
_entity.pdbx_description
1 polymer ?
#
loop_
_entity_poly.entity_id
_entity_poly.type
_entity_poly.pdbx_seq_one_letter_code
_entity_poly.pdbx_strand_id
1 'polypeptide(L)'
;HWDTRPTADNEDDPELVDRPIPGANDGASGVAVLLQLADVLSRHSPPIGVDLILFDGEDWGPGEMYLGSRYFALNLPEGYRALY
;
A
#
# COMPACT_ATOMS: atom_id res chain seq x y z
N HIS A 1 0.10 0.68 -1.58
CA HIS A 1 -0.45 -0.36 -0.70
C HIS A 1 0.66 -1.34 -0.38
N TRP A 2 0.47 -2.29 0.55
CA TRP A 2 1.52 -3.25 0.91
C TRP A 2 1.08 -4.72 0.80
N ASP A 3 -0.22 -4.98 0.67
CA ASP A 3 -0.76 -6.29 0.35
C ASP A 3 -0.43 -6.72 -1.08
N THR A 4 -0.71 -7.98 -1.38
CA THR A 4 -0.39 -8.59 -2.67
C THR A 4 -1.55 -9.46 -3.11
N ARG A 5 -1.88 -9.41 -4.41
CA ARG A 5 -2.99 -10.18 -4.99
C ARG A 5 -2.85 -11.68 -4.71
N PRO A 6 -3.92 -12.35 -4.24
CA PRO A 6 -3.91 -13.79 -4.01
C PRO A 6 -3.96 -14.61 -5.31
N THR A 7 -4.23 -13.97 -6.45
CA THR A 7 -4.36 -14.61 -7.76
C THR A 7 -3.62 -13.82 -8.84
N ALA A 8 -3.18 -14.51 -9.89
CA ALA A 8 -2.48 -13.98 -11.04
C ALA A 8 -3.41 -13.91 -12.25
N ASP A 9 -4.49 -13.13 -12.14
CA ASP A 9 -5.64 -13.12 -13.08
C ASP A 9 -5.26 -12.82 -14.55
N ASN A 10 -4.08 -12.25 -14.77
CA ASN A 10 -3.56 -11.90 -16.10
C ASN A 10 -2.53 -12.91 -16.63
N GLU A 11 -2.32 -14.05 -15.96
CA GLU A 11 -1.40 -15.06 -16.49
C GLU A 11 -1.92 -15.73 -17.76
N ASP A 12 -1.00 -15.89 -18.71
CA ASP A 12 -1.27 -16.60 -19.96
C ASP A 12 -1.39 -18.12 -19.74
N ASP A 13 -0.69 -18.65 -18.73
CA ASP A 13 -0.79 -20.06 -18.33
C ASP A 13 -1.96 -20.26 -17.35
N PRO A 14 -3.03 -20.98 -17.76
CA PRO A 14 -4.19 -21.22 -16.91
C PRO A 14 -3.87 -21.95 -15.60
N GLU A 15 -2.77 -22.71 -15.53
CA GLU A 15 -2.35 -23.41 -14.30
C GLU A 15 -1.73 -22.47 -13.25
N LEU A 16 -1.46 -21.21 -13.63
CA LEU A 16 -0.86 -20.19 -12.77
C LEU A 16 -1.86 -19.14 -12.28
N VAL A 17 -3.03 -19.01 -12.91
CA VAL A 17 -4.03 -17.97 -12.64
C VAL A 17 -4.46 -17.93 -11.16
N ASP A 18 -4.65 -19.09 -10.53
CA ASP A 18 -5.08 -19.17 -9.13
C ASP A 18 -3.92 -19.03 -8.12
N ARG A 19 -2.69 -18.74 -8.58
CA ARG A 19 -1.53 -18.60 -7.70
C ARG A 19 -1.34 -17.15 -7.24
N PRO A 20 -0.89 -16.92 -6.00
CA PRO A 20 -0.50 -15.59 -5.56
C PRO A 20 0.64 -15.03 -6.41
N ILE A 21 0.57 -13.74 -6.71
CA ILE A 21 1.67 -13.04 -7.37
C ILE A 21 2.76 -12.69 -6.33
N PRO A 22 4.03 -12.50 -6.75
CA PRO A 22 5.09 -12.12 -5.83
C PRO A 22 5.00 -10.68 -5.31
N GLY A 23 4.20 -9.80 -5.94
CA GLY A 23 3.98 -8.43 -5.45
C GLY A 23 5.22 -7.51 -5.44
N ALA A 24 6.27 -7.86 -6.19
CA ALA A 24 7.53 -7.12 -6.15
C ALA A 24 7.38 -5.67 -6.67
N ASN A 25 6.66 -5.50 -7.78
CA ASN A 25 6.35 -4.18 -8.33
C ASN A 25 5.01 -3.66 -7.80
N ASP A 26 3.99 -4.51 -7.78
CA ASP A 26 2.64 -4.17 -7.32
C ASP A 26 2.51 -4.43 -5.81
N GLY A 27 2.84 -3.40 -5.03
CA GLY A 27 2.97 -3.48 -3.57
C GLY A 27 4.37 -3.08 -3.10
N ALA A 28 5.33 -4.01 -3.15
CA ALA A 28 6.63 -3.85 -2.48
C ALA A 28 7.47 -2.67 -2.99
N SER A 29 7.40 -2.33 -4.29
CA SER A 29 8.21 -1.23 -4.86
C SER A 29 7.88 0.13 -4.23
N GLY A 30 6.59 0.44 -4.07
CA GLY A 30 6.13 1.68 -3.44
C GLY A 30 6.51 1.71 -1.96
N VAL A 31 6.32 0.59 -1.25
CA VAL A 31 6.73 0.44 0.15
C VAL A 31 8.23 0.70 0.31
N ALA A 32 9.08 0.13 -0.56
CA ALA A 32 10.53 0.31 -0.51
C ALA A 32 10.93 1.79 -0.70
N VAL A 33 10.29 2.51 -1.63
CA VAL A 33 10.52 3.95 -1.80
C VAL A 33 10.11 4.73 -0.54
N LEU A 34 8.95 4.42 0.05
CA LEU A 34 8.50 5.09 1.27
C LEU A 34 9.40 4.80 2.47
N LEU A 35 9.92 3.57 2.61
CA LEU A 35 10.89 3.24 3.65
C LEU A 35 12.21 4.02 3.49
N GLN A 36 12.71 4.14 2.25
CA GLN A 36 13.89 4.96 2.01
C GLN A 36 13.63 6.45 2.23
N LEU A 37 12.42 6.93 1.90
CA LEU A 37 12.01 8.29 2.21
C LEU A 37 11.95 8.51 3.74
N ALA A 38 11.43 7.54 4.50
CA ALA A 38 11.40 7.59 5.97
C ALA A 38 12.82 7.75 6.55
N ASP A 39 13.79 6.99 6.04
CA ASP A 39 15.20 7.12 6.43
C ASP A 39 15.74 8.52 6.12
N VAL A 40 15.46 9.07 4.94
CA VAL A 40 15.89 10.44 4.57
C VAL A 40 15.26 11.49 5.49
N LEU A 41 13.95 11.41 5.75
CA LEU A 41 13.21 12.35 6.61
C LEU A 41 13.65 12.25 8.08
N SER A 42 14.03 11.05 8.55
CA SER A 42 14.58 10.87 9.90
C SER A 42 15.90 11.62 10.12
N ARG A 43 16.68 11.80 9.05
CA ARG A 43 17.96 12.52 9.06
C ARG A 43 17.78 14.01 8.73
N HIS A 44 16.70 14.36 8.03
CA HIS A 44 16.40 15.71 7.57
C HIS A 44 14.93 16.03 7.84
N SER A 45 14.64 16.43 9.08
CA SER A 45 13.26 16.68 9.50
C SER A 45 12.63 17.79 8.63
N PRO A 46 11.46 17.52 8.02
CA PRO A 46 10.75 18.52 7.24
C PRO A 46 10.16 19.61 8.15
N PRO A 47 9.87 20.81 7.62
CA PRO A 47 9.23 21.89 8.37
C PRO A 47 7.72 21.67 8.58
N ILE A 48 7.19 20.52 8.15
CA ILE A 48 5.79 20.12 8.20
C ILE A 48 5.70 18.68 8.70
N GLY A 49 4.54 18.25 9.23
CA GLY A 49 4.29 16.84 9.48
C GLY A 49 4.06 16.07 8.17
N VAL A 50 4.54 14.83 8.13
CA VAL A 50 4.52 13.86 7.03
C VAL A 50 4.16 12.47 7.55
N ASP A 51 2.93 12.03 7.27
CA ASP A 51 2.54 10.65 7.55
C ASP A 51 2.81 9.76 6.33
N LEU A 52 3.57 8.68 6.52
CA LEU A 52 3.75 7.63 5.53
C LEU A 52 2.80 6.49 5.85
N ILE A 53 1.80 6.27 4.99
CA ILE A 53 0.72 5.31 5.26
C ILE A 53 0.78 4.16 4.26
N LEU A 54 0.85 2.94 4.78
CA LEU A 54 0.85 1.70 4.00
C LEU A 54 -0.54 1.06 4.07
N PHE A 55 -1.38 1.32 3.08
CA PHE A 55 -2.74 0.74 3.03
C PHE A 55 -2.71 -0.75 2.71
N ASP A 56 -3.56 -1.50 3.41
CA ASP A 56 -3.84 -2.93 3.21
C ASP A 56 -5.15 -3.12 2.42
N GLY A 57 -5.37 -4.32 1.88
CA GLY A 57 -6.56 -4.72 1.12
C GLY A 57 -6.83 -3.85 -0.11
N GLU A 58 -5.78 -3.37 -0.75
CA GLU A 58 -5.91 -2.62 -2.00
C GLU A 58 -6.17 -3.53 -3.18
N ASP A 59 -5.52 -4.69 -3.21
CA ASP A 59 -5.49 -5.60 -4.36
C ASP A 59 -5.99 -7.02 -4.00
N TRP A 60 -7.12 -7.12 -3.29
CA TRP A 60 -7.67 -8.42 -2.90
C TRP A 60 -8.25 -9.22 -4.08
N GLY A 61 -8.75 -8.53 -5.11
CA GLY A 61 -9.25 -9.17 -6.33
C GLY A 61 -10.77 -9.35 -6.37
N PRO A 62 -11.31 -9.85 -7.49
CA PRO A 62 -12.14 -9.01 -8.34
C PRO A 62 -13.39 -8.46 -7.63
N GLY A 63 -13.48 -7.13 -7.56
CA GLY A 63 -14.60 -6.41 -6.94
C GLY A 63 -14.35 -5.96 -5.50
N GLU A 64 -13.32 -6.48 -4.83
CA GLU A 64 -12.90 -6.05 -3.50
C GLU A 64 -11.53 -5.37 -3.59
N MET A 65 -11.55 -4.04 -3.73
CA MET A 65 -10.33 -3.24 -3.85
C MET A 65 -10.39 -2.00 -2.96
N TYR A 66 -9.21 -1.46 -2.65
CA TYR A 66 -9.01 -0.22 -1.90
C TYR A 66 -9.63 -0.24 -0.48
N LEU A 67 -9.76 -1.41 0.14
CA LEU A 67 -10.49 -1.58 1.40
C LEU A 67 -9.86 -0.73 2.52
N GLY A 68 -8.55 -0.82 2.71
CA GLY A 68 -7.85 -0.10 3.77
C GLY A 68 -7.84 1.41 3.56
N SER A 69 -7.64 1.89 2.32
CA SER A 69 -7.63 3.32 2.03
C SER A 69 -9.02 3.95 2.13
N ARG A 70 -10.06 3.24 1.67
CA ARG A 70 -11.46 3.66 1.86
C ARG A 70 -11.83 3.70 3.33
N TYR A 71 -11.46 2.66 4.09
CA TYR A 71 -11.69 2.63 5.53
C TYR A 71 -11.00 3.81 6.21
N PHE A 72 -9.72 4.04 5.92
CA PHE A 72 -8.97 5.17 6.48
C PHE A 72 -9.64 6.51 6.18
N ALA A 73 -10.01 6.77 4.92
CA ALA A 73 -10.63 8.03 4.52
C ALA A 73 -11.99 8.28 5.20
N LEU A 74 -12.77 7.22 5.45
CA LEU A 74 -14.08 7.31 6.11
C LEU A 74 -14.00 7.37 7.64
N ASN A 75 -12.87 7.01 8.23
CA ASN A 75 -12.68 6.88 9.67
C ASN A 75 -11.54 7.75 10.21
N LEU A 76 -11.24 8.86 9.53
CA LEU A 76 -10.29 9.84 10.05
C LEU A 76 -10.79 10.40 11.38
N PRO A 77 -9.96 10.45 12.43
CA PRO A 77 -10.34 11.08 13.68
C PRO A 77 -10.58 12.57 13.47
N GLU A 78 -11.46 13.15 14.28
CA GLU A 78 -11.72 14.59 14.24
C GLU A 78 -10.42 15.37 14.49
N GLY A 79 -10.14 16.34 13.61
CA GLY A 79 -8.92 17.14 13.70
C GLY A 79 -7.64 16.43 13.25
N TYR A 80 -7.74 15.31 12.50
CA TYR A 80 -6.58 14.66 11.91
C TYR A 80 -5.66 15.65 11.18
N ARG A 81 -4.39 15.62 11.54
CA ARG A 81 -3.28 16.35 10.92
C ARG A 81 -2.09 15.40 10.90
N ALA A 82 -1.26 15.47 9.86
CA ALA A 82 0.00 14.74 9.86
C ALA A 82 0.86 15.18 11.05
N LEU A 83 1.36 14.22 11.84
CA LEU A 83 1.96 14.50 13.15
C LEU A 83 3.48 14.35 13.18
N TYR A 84 4.09 13.63 12.24
CA TYR A 84 5.50 13.23 12.31
C TYR A 84 6.37 13.83 11.21
#